data_AF-A0A453L190-F1
#
_entry.id   AF-A0A453L190-F1
#
_cell.length_a   1.000
_cell.length_b   1.000
_cell.length_c   1.000
_cell.angle_alpha   90.00
_cell.angle_beta   90.00
_cell.angle_gamma   90.00
#
_symmetry.space_group_name_H-M   'P 1'
#
loop_
_entity.id
_entity.type
_entity.pdbx_description
1 polymer ?
#
loop_
_entity_poly.entity_id
_entity_poly.type
_entity_poly.pdbx_seq_one_letter_code
_entity_poly.pdbx_strand_id
1 'polypeptide(L)'
;ARFLVVAMLMRRAEAVDHLVARLRSLVQESKSAYPKTNFKEWKQVLQELDRFLKADGAYKGSRSLRYDNLFDSYASNLASIARFHSKRVLKLKEAVLTSYHRNEVKFTELTLDTFRMLQSLEWEPTGSYQIAVKELTENGTMSDQSGPSGLIDIHLSTEISDGNLPSNPQRAIIYHPTVSHLMAVLATICEELSQDSILLIYISASGLADQNAYHKYASSSSSRSRPASAFSIDKPNSHTGSDDHVWLGPRGNGGPNNLYPEDLIPFTRYPLFLVIDSENSHAFKAGLSELILG
;
A
#
# COMPACT_ATOMS: atom_id res chain seq x y z
N ALA A 1 -16.72 3.05 -7.37
CA ALA A 1 -15.36 3.13 -6.80
C ALA A 1 -14.82 1.77 -6.37
N ARG A 2 -15.46 1.04 -5.43
CA ARG A 2 -14.97 -0.26 -4.91
C ARG A 2 -14.62 -1.29 -6.01
N PHE A 3 -15.54 -1.51 -6.96
CA PHE A 3 -15.27 -2.42 -8.10
C PHE A 3 -14.07 -2.00 -8.96
N LEU A 4 -13.84 -0.70 -9.11
CA LEU A 4 -12.72 -0.18 -9.89
C LEU A 4 -11.41 -0.41 -9.15
N VAL A 5 -11.37 -0.20 -7.83
CA VAL A 5 -10.22 -0.55 -6.98
C VAL A 5 -9.90 -2.04 -7.08
N VAL A 6 -10.90 -2.91 -6.96
CA VAL A 6 -10.72 -4.36 -7.12
C VAL A 6 -10.17 -4.71 -8.50
N ALA A 7 -10.73 -4.14 -9.58
CA ALA A 7 -10.25 -4.37 -10.93
C ALA A 7 -8.78 -3.92 -11.14
N MET A 8 -8.40 -2.77 -10.54
CA MET A 8 -7.01 -2.29 -10.53
C MET A 8 -6.08 -3.25 -9.77
N LEU A 9 -6.48 -3.68 -8.57
CA LEU A 9 -5.70 -4.62 -7.76
C LEU A 9 -5.50 -5.96 -8.48
N MET A 10 -6.54 -6.45 -9.16
CA MET A 10 -6.49 -7.67 -9.97
C MET A 10 -5.79 -7.50 -11.32
N ARG A 11 -5.27 -6.30 -11.64
CA ARG A 11 -4.60 -5.98 -12.92
C ARG A 11 -5.46 -6.25 -14.16
N ARG A 12 -6.80 -6.14 -14.06
CA ARG A 12 -7.72 -6.36 -15.19
C ARG A 12 -7.92 -5.08 -16.01
N ALA A 13 -6.99 -4.79 -16.91
CA ALA A 13 -6.95 -3.56 -17.69
C ALA A 13 -8.26 -3.23 -18.43
N GLU A 14 -8.85 -4.21 -19.11
CA GLU A 14 -10.11 -4.02 -19.85
C GLU A 14 -11.30 -3.70 -18.92
N ALA A 15 -11.37 -4.38 -17.78
CA ALA A 15 -12.38 -4.11 -16.77
C ALA A 15 -12.21 -2.71 -16.16
N VAL A 16 -10.97 -2.28 -15.93
CA VAL A 16 -10.67 -0.91 -15.48
C VAL A 16 -11.16 0.09 -16.52
N ASP A 17 -10.78 -0.07 -17.80
CA ASP A 17 -11.19 0.84 -18.87
C ASP A 17 -12.73 0.92 -19.00
N HIS A 18 -13.42 -0.21 -18.94
CA HIS A 18 -14.88 -0.28 -18.98
C HIS A 18 -15.52 0.44 -17.80
N LEU A 19 -15.04 0.18 -16.57
CA LEU A 19 -15.57 0.79 -15.35
C LEU A 19 -15.30 2.30 -15.31
N VAL A 20 -14.15 2.75 -15.78
CA VAL A 20 -13.81 4.17 -15.92
C VAL A 20 -14.78 4.85 -16.89
N ALA A 21 -15.00 4.26 -18.08
CA ALA A 21 -15.92 4.78 -19.07
C ALA A 21 -17.35 4.86 -18.51
N ARG A 22 -17.81 3.81 -17.82
CA ARG A 22 -19.14 3.78 -17.19
C ARG A 22 -19.27 4.84 -16.11
N LEU A 23 -18.27 5.03 -15.27
CA LEU A 23 -18.27 6.08 -14.24
C LEU A 23 -18.37 7.48 -14.86
N ARG A 24 -17.61 7.75 -15.93
CA ARG A 24 -17.70 9.04 -16.64
C ARG A 24 -19.10 9.27 -17.22
N SER A 25 -19.70 8.26 -17.85
CA SER A 25 -21.07 8.34 -18.39
C SER A 25 -22.07 8.68 -17.29
N LEU A 26 -22.03 7.94 -16.18
CA LEU A 26 -22.94 8.13 -15.05
C LEU A 26 -22.82 9.53 -14.42
N VAL A 27 -21.61 10.06 -14.31
CA VAL A 27 -21.40 11.43 -13.80
C VAL A 27 -21.98 12.47 -14.77
N GLN A 28 -21.86 12.28 -16.09
CA GLN A 28 -22.45 13.19 -17.07
C GLN A 28 -23.97 13.12 -17.09
N GLU A 29 -24.54 11.91 -17.08
CA GLU A 29 -25.99 11.67 -16.99
C GLU A 29 -26.57 12.28 -15.71
N SER A 30 -25.87 12.14 -14.57
CA SER A 30 -26.29 12.75 -13.30
C SER A 30 -26.23 14.27 -13.38
N LYS A 31 -25.20 14.83 -14.02
CA LYS A 31 -25.05 16.28 -14.19
C LYS A 31 -26.13 16.88 -15.06
N SER A 32 -26.54 16.19 -16.14
CA SER A 32 -27.64 16.65 -17.00
C SER A 32 -29.00 16.51 -16.31
N ALA A 33 -29.22 15.44 -15.55
CA ALA A 33 -30.45 15.22 -14.80
C ALA A 33 -30.63 16.22 -13.63
N TYR A 34 -29.53 16.68 -13.02
CA TYR A 34 -29.56 17.58 -11.87
C TYR A 34 -28.69 18.85 -12.05
N PRO A 35 -29.07 19.80 -12.95
CA PRO A 35 -28.22 20.95 -13.28
C PRO A 35 -27.93 21.91 -12.12
N LYS A 36 -28.78 21.91 -11.08
CA LYS A 36 -28.63 22.75 -9.89
C LYS A 36 -27.68 22.15 -8.84
N THR A 37 -27.29 20.89 -8.99
CA THR A 37 -26.41 20.20 -8.03
C THR A 37 -24.95 20.53 -8.32
N ASN A 38 -24.15 20.70 -7.26
CA ASN A 38 -22.72 20.91 -7.37
C ASN A 38 -21.97 19.59 -7.59
N PHE A 39 -21.36 19.40 -8.75
CA PHE A 39 -20.59 18.19 -9.11
C PHE A 39 -19.07 18.33 -8.92
N LYS A 40 -18.60 19.32 -8.14
CA LYS A 40 -17.15 19.54 -7.91
C LYS A 40 -16.44 18.32 -7.34
N GLU A 41 -17.04 17.63 -6.38
CA GLU A 41 -16.48 16.42 -5.76
C GLU A 41 -16.33 15.29 -6.78
N TRP A 42 -17.37 15.01 -7.57
CA TRP A 42 -17.30 14.00 -8.62
C TRP A 42 -16.29 14.32 -9.71
N LYS A 43 -16.14 15.62 -10.05
CA LYS A 43 -15.08 16.07 -10.95
C LYS A 43 -13.69 15.81 -10.34
N GLN A 44 -13.52 16.06 -9.04
CA GLN A 44 -12.27 15.77 -8.33
C GLN A 44 -11.99 14.26 -8.32
N VAL A 45 -12.99 13.42 -8.05
CA VAL A 45 -12.84 11.95 -8.07
C VAL A 45 -12.38 11.45 -9.45
N LEU A 46 -12.96 11.97 -10.54
CA LEU A 46 -12.53 11.62 -11.90
C LEU A 46 -11.10 12.10 -12.19
N GLN A 47 -10.73 13.30 -11.72
CA GLN A 47 -9.36 13.81 -11.88
C GLN A 47 -8.33 13.01 -11.08
N GLU A 48 -8.65 12.62 -9.85
CA GLU A 48 -7.83 11.73 -9.02
C GLU A 48 -7.64 10.39 -9.72
N LEU A 49 -8.72 9.79 -10.24
CA LEU A 49 -8.68 8.55 -11.00
C LEU A 49 -7.79 8.65 -12.25
N ASP A 50 -7.97 9.69 -13.06
CA ASP A 50 -7.20 9.89 -14.28
C ASP A 50 -5.71 10.09 -13.97
N ARG A 51 -5.39 10.84 -12.91
CA ARG A 51 -4.00 11.01 -12.43
C ARG A 51 -3.43 9.69 -11.95
N PHE A 52 -4.20 8.92 -11.19
CA PHE A 52 -3.78 7.62 -10.67
C PHE A 52 -3.44 6.65 -11.81
N LEU A 53 -4.35 6.47 -12.77
CA LEU A 53 -4.14 5.58 -13.92
C LEU A 53 -2.96 6.05 -14.80
N LYS A 54 -2.78 7.37 -14.95
CA LYS A 54 -1.65 7.94 -15.68
C LYS A 54 -0.32 7.73 -14.97
N ALA A 55 -0.27 7.90 -13.65
CA ALA A 55 0.95 7.76 -12.85
C ALA A 55 1.33 6.30 -12.61
N ASP A 56 0.33 5.41 -12.51
CA ASP A 56 0.58 3.98 -12.61
C ASP A 56 1.19 3.64 -13.97
N GLY A 57 0.79 4.34 -15.04
CA GLY A 57 1.55 4.54 -16.29
C GLY A 57 1.83 3.29 -17.12
N ALA A 58 1.51 2.12 -16.60
CA ALA A 58 2.22 0.90 -16.96
C ALA A 58 1.37 -0.38 -16.83
N TYR A 59 0.11 -0.31 -16.36
CA TYR A 59 -0.79 -1.48 -16.33
C TYR A 59 -1.10 -2.06 -17.73
N LYS A 60 -0.82 -1.32 -18.81
CA LYS A 60 -1.03 -1.75 -20.21
C LYS A 60 0.22 -2.25 -20.94
N GLY A 61 1.39 -2.29 -20.31
CA GLY A 61 2.61 -2.73 -21.01
C GLY A 61 3.92 -2.74 -20.23
N SER A 62 3.93 -2.36 -18.96
CA SER A 62 5.08 -2.61 -18.10
C SER A 62 4.95 -3.94 -17.41
N ARG A 63 6.11 -4.53 -17.15
CA ARG A 63 6.27 -5.69 -16.27
C ARG A 63 5.43 -5.50 -15.00
N SER A 64 4.74 -6.57 -14.61
CA SER A 64 4.03 -6.62 -13.33
C SER A 64 5.01 -6.37 -12.19
N LEU A 65 4.55 -5.65 -11.16
CA LEU A 65 5.30 -5.54 -9.90
C LEU A 65 5.19 -6.82 -9.07
N ARG A 66 4.22 -7.68 -9.41
CA ARG A 66 4.06 -9.00 -8.80
C ARG A 66 5.26 -9.87 -9.13
N TYR A 67 5.59 -10.75 -8.19
CA TYR A 67 6.68 -11.69 -8.37
C TYR A 67 6.28 -12.73 -9.41
N ASP A 68 7.11 -12.92 -10.44
CA ASP A 68 6.90 -13.92 -11.49
C ASP A 68 8.00 -14.98 -11.42
N ASN A 69 7.64 -16.25 -11.21
CA ASN A 69 8.60 -17.34 -11.15
C ASN A 69 9.44 -17.49 -12.44
N LEU A 70 8.97 -17.08 -13.61
CA LEU A 70 9.75 -17.24 -14.85
C LEU A 70 10.84 -16.17 -14.99
N PHE A 71 10.60 -14.97 -14.45
CA PHE A 71 11.48 -13.81 -14.64
C PHE A 71 12.24 -13.40 -13.37
N ASP A 72 11.72 -13.70 -12.18
CA ASP A 72 12.31 -13.36 -10.88
C ASP A 72 13.06 -14.52 -10.22
N SER A 73 12.94 -15.74 -10.76
CA SER A 73 13.62 -16.92 -10.23
C SER A 73 15.11 -16.92 -10.55
N TYR A 74 15.86 -16.26 -9.68
CA TYR A 74 17.18 -16.74 -9.26
C TYR A 74 17.23 -16.82 -7.75
N ALA A 75 16.32 -17.59 -7.14
CA ALA A 75 16.39 -17.92 -5.71
C ALA A 75 17.74 -18.56 -5.33
N SER A 76 18.44 -19.18 -6.29
CA SER A 76 19.82 -19.68 -6.16
C SER A 76 20.90 -18.58 -6.14
N ASN A 77 20.62 -17.36 -6.61
CA ASN A 77 21.53 -16.21 -6.55
C ASN A 77 21.23 -15.27 -5.37
N LEU A 78 20.11 -15.46 -4.68
CA LEU A 78 19.84 -14.74 -3.44
C LEU A 78 20.75 -15.31 -2.36
N ALA A 79 21.57 -14.45 -1.76
CA ALA A 79 22.39 -14.84 -0.61
C ALA A 79 21.48 -15.49 0.44
N SER A 80 21.84 -16.70 0.88
CA SER A 80 21.13 -17.35 1.98
C SER A 80 21.22 -16.41 3.18
N ILE A 81 20.07 -15.85 3.58
CA ILE A 81 20.01 -15.04 4.80
C ILE A 81 20.44 -15.97 5.93
N ALA A 82 21.48 -15.57 6.67
CA ALA A 82 21.98 -16.33 7.79
C ALA A 82 20.81 -16.71 8.69
N ARG A 83 20.56 -18.01 8.85
CA ARG A 83 19.50 -18.50 9.72
C ARG A 83 19.89 -18.17 11.16
N PHE A 84 19.26 -17.15 11.75
CA PHE A 84 19.39 -16.85 13.18
C PHE A 84 19.00 -18.05 14.05
N HIS A 85 18.14 -18.94 13.53
CA HIS A 85 17.81 -20.22 14.15
C HIS A 85 17.84 -21.37 13.14
N SER A 86 18.64 -22.40 13.40
CA SER A 86 18.86 -23.54 12.50
C SER A 86 17.61 -24.37 12.16
N LYS A 87 16.52 -24.22 12.92
CA LYS A 87 15.27 -24.97 12.76
C LYS A 87 14.05 -24.14 12.34
N ARG A 88 14.12 -22.81 12.39
CA ARG A 88 12.96 -21.95 12.09
C ARG A 88 12.99 -21.46 10.65
N VAL A 89 11.91 -21.73 9.93
CA VAL A 89 11.68 -21.23 8.57
C VAL A 89 10.66 -20.11 8.67
N LEU A 90 11.16 -18.88 8.70
CA LEU A 90 10.30 -17.70 8.77
C LEU A 90 9.52 -17.53 7.47
N LYS A 91 8.24 -17.16 7.59
CA LYS A 91 7.34 -16.88 6.46
C LYS A 91 6.74 -15.50 6.63
N LEU A 92 6.79 -14.68 5.58
CA LEU A 92 6.05 -13.42 5.56
C LEU A 92 4.55 -13.74 5.59
N LYS A 93 3.87 -13.39 6.69
CA LYS A 93 2.44 -13.65 6.86
C LYS A 93 1.60 -12.39 6.90
N GLU A 94 2.14 -11.31 7.44
CA GLU A 94 1.42 -10.06 7.66
C GLU A 94 2.17 -8.90 7.03
N ALA A 95 1.42 -7.93 6.48
CA ALA A 95 1.98 -6.71 5.92
C ALA A 95 1.07 -5.51 6.27
N VAL A 96 1.63 -4.53 6.95
CA VAL A 96 0.98 -3.25 7.25
C VAL A 96 1.57 -2.18 6.34
N LEU A 97 0.71 -1.56 5.52
CA LEU A 97 1.11 -0.57 4.53
C LEU A 97 0.44 0.76 4.85
N THR A 98 1.24 1.81 4.95
CA THR A 98 0.72 3.16 5.09
C THR A 98 1.59 4.15 4.32
N SER A 99 0.98 5.23 3.86
CA SER A 99 1.71 6.35 3.29
C SER A 99 1.10 7.66 3.73
N TYR A 100 1.92 8.71 3.73
CA TYR A 100 1.50 10.08 3.81
C TYR A 100 2.50 10.97 3.06
N HIS A 101 2.08 11.54 1.93
CA HIS A 101 2.81 12.61 1.27
C HIS A 101 1.88 13.76 0.91
N ARG A 102 2.41 14.99 0.88
CA ARG A 102 1.63 16.11 0.36
C ARG A 102 1.41 15.93 -1.13
N ASN A 103 0.16 16.06 -1.55
CA ASN A 103 -0.25 15.91 -2.95
C ASN A 103 0.06 14.52 -3.55
N GLU A 104 0.00 13.48 -2.72
CA GLU A 104 0.14 12.10 -3.19
C GLU A 104 -0.88 11.77 -4.30
N VAL A 105 -0.43 10.97 -5.26
CA VAL A 105 -1.34 10.43 -6.28
C VAL A 105 -2.14 9.31 -5.61
N LYS A 106 -3.46 9.48 -5.58
CA LYS A 106 -4.37 8.51 -4.98
C LYS A 106 -5.65 8.37 -5.79
N PHE A 107 -6.34 7.27 -5.55
CA PHE A 107 -7.75 7.12 -5.88
C PHE A 107 -8.48 6.59 -4.65
N THR A 108 -9.55 7.30 -4.25
CA THR A 108 -10.24 7.09 -2.96
C THR A 108 -9.28 7.23 -1.77
N GLU A 109 -8.95 6.11 -1.14
CA GLU A 109 -8.10 5.96 0.06
C GLU A 109 -6.87 5.09 -0.26
N LEU A 110 -6.67 4.76 -1.53
CA LEU A 110 -5.54 3.97 -2.00
C LEU A 110 -4.54 4.90 -2.69
N THR A 111 -3.36 5.00 -2.12
CA THR A 111 -2.25 5.81 -2.64
C THR A 111 -1.45 5.01 -3.65
N LEU A 112 -0.73 5.68 -4.54
CA LEU A 112 0.07 5.00 -5.57
C LEU A 112 1.17 4.13 -4.95
N ASP A 113 1.80 4.61 -3.88
CA ASP A 113 2.88 3.91 -3.18
C ASP A 113 2.36 2.62 -2.52
N THR A 114 1.26 2.73 -1.78
CA THR A 114 0.61 1.55 -1.17
C THR A 114 0.10 0.59 -2.23
N PHE A 115 -0.45 1.07 -3.35
CA PHE A 115 -0.84 0.23 -4.47
C PHE A 115 0.34 -0.54 -5.05
N ARG A 116 1.47 0.12 -5.32
CA ARG A 116 2.67 -0.53 -5.87
C ARG A 116 3.23 -1.57 -4.91
N MET A 117 3.29 -1.26 -3.61
CA MET A 117 3.74 -2.20 -2.60
C MET A 117 2.81 -3.41 -2.48
N LEU A 118 1.48 -3.20 -2.56
CA LEU A 118 0.51 -4.31 -2.60
C LEU A 118 0.76 -5.24 -3.78
N GLN A 119 1.05 -4.69 -4.97
CA GLN A 119 1.36 -5.50 -6.14
C GLN A 119 2.65 -6.30 -5.94
N SER A 120 3.69 -5.74 -5.31
CA SER A 120 4.92 -6.50 -5.01
C SER A 120 4.77 -7.61 -3.97
N LEU A 121 3.66 -7.64 -3.24
CA LEU A 121 3.33 -8.68 -2.26
C LEU A 121 2.41 -9.78 -2.82
N GLU A 122 2.26 -9.82 -4.15
CA GLU A 122 1.49 -10.83 -4.87
C GLU A 122 2.38 -11.65 -5.78
N TRP A 123 2.05 -12.94 -5.89
CA TRP A 123 2.47 -13.78 -7.01
C TRP A 123 1.73 -13.37 -8.27
N GLU A 124 2.45 -13.28 -9.39
CA GLU A 124 1.82 -13.23 -10.70
C GLU A 124 1.09 -14.57 -10.91
N PRO A 125 -0.21 -14.57 -11.24
CA PRO A 125 -0.92 -15.81 -11.53
C PRO A 125 -0.23 -16.51 -12.70
N THR A 126 0.34 -17.71 -12.47
CA THR A 126 1.13 -18.47 -13.45
C THR A 126 0.36 -18.76 -14.77
N GLY A 127 -0.94 -18.51 -14.80
CA GLY A 127 -1.83 -18.77 -15.93
C GLY A 127 -1.66 -17.87 -17.16
N SER A 128 -1.04 -16.68 -17.09
CA SER A 128 -0.96 -15.81 -18.28
C SER A 128 -0.05 -16.36 -19.38
N TYR A 129 1.04 -17.05 -19.02
CA TYR A 129 1.99 -17.63 -19.98
C TYR A 129 1.77 -19.12 -20.24
N GLN A 130 1.23 -19.88 -19.28
CA GLN A 130 0.92 -21.30 -19.48
C GLN A 130 -0.23 -21.52 -20.46
N ILE A 131 -1.23 -20.62 -20.50
CA ILE A 131 -2.32 -20.67 -21.50
C ILE A 131 -1.73 -20.53 -22.91
N ALA A 132 -0.81 -19.57 -23.12
CA ALA A 132 -0.18 -19.36 -24.42
C ALA A 132 0.69 -20.56 -24.85
N VAL A 133 1.38 -21.22 -23.92
CA VAL A 133 2.19 -22.42 -24.22
C VAL A 133 1.28 -23.63 -24.50
N LYS A 134 0.20 -23.82 -23.74
CA LYS A 134 -0.74 -24.93 -23.95
C LYS A 134 -1.50 -24.78 -25.29
N GLU A 135 -1.91 -23.57 -25.65
CA GLU A 135 -2.51 -23.28 -26.98
C GLU A 135 -1.54 -23.52 -28.14
N LEU A 136 -0.23 -23.36 -27.93
CA LEU A 136 0.79 -23.71 -28.92
C LEU A 136 1.07 -25.21 -29.02
N THR A 137 0.72 -26.00 -27.99
CA THR A 137 1.02 -27.44 -27.95
C THR A 137 -0.18 -28.33 -28.30
N GLU A 138 -1.42 -27.82 -28.20
CA GLU A 138 -2.67 -28.55 -28.49
C GLU A 138 -3.19 -28.40 -29.94
N ASN A 139 -2.38 -27.90 -30.87
CA ASN A 139 -2.67 -28.04 -32.30
C ASN A 139 -2.26 -29.43 -32.81
N GLY A 140 -3.07 -30.44 -32.46
CA GLY A 140 -2.99 -31.73 -33.14
C GLY A 140 -3.56 -32.92 -32.38
N THR A 141 -4.89 -33.01 -32.25
CA THR A 141 -5.65 -34.23 -32.59
C THR A 141 -7.15 -33.92 -32.51
N MET A 142 -7.81 -34.00 -33.67
CA MET A 142 -9.27 -34.03 -33.79
C MET A 142 -9.83 -35.25 -33.06
N SER A 143 -10.81 -35.05 -32.17
CA SER A 143 -11.75 -36.11 -31.80
C SER A 143 -13.12 -35.47 -31.55
N ASP A 144 -14.01 -35.65 -32.52
CA ASP A 144 -15.46 -35.48 -32.39
C ASP A 144 -15.97 -36.22 -31.15
N GLN A 145 -16.75 -35.57 -30.28
CA GLN A 145 -18.06 -36.04 -29.78
C GLN A 145 -18.87 -34.86 -29.22
N SER A 146 -20.05 -34.67 -29.82
CA SER A 146 -21.10 -33.74 -29.40
C SER A 146 -21.89 -34.23 -28.18
N GLY A 147 -22.15 -33.35 -27.20
CA GLY A 147 -23.17 -33.54 -26.17
C GLY A 147 -23.35 -32.28 -25.31
N PRO A 148 -24.58 -31.77 -25.08
CA PRO A 148 -24.81 -30.51 -24.38
C PRO A 148 -24.98 -30.76 -22.87
N SER A 149 -24.28 -30.02 -22.02
CA SER A 149 -24.75 -29.75 -20.66
C SER A 149 -23.93 -28.62 -20.03
N GLY A 150 -24.64 -27.53 -19.73
CA GLY A 150 -24.16 -26.52 -18.81
C GLY A 150 -24.01 -27.12 -17.42
N LEU A 151 -22.77 -27.38 -17.04
CA LEU A 151 -22.33 -27.40 -15.66
C LEU A 151 -21.09 -26.52 -15.63
N ILE A 152 -21.30 -25.28 -15.22
CA ILE A 152 -20.24 -24.38 -14.77
C ILE A 152 -19.75 -25.01 -13.46
N ASP A 153 -18.91 -26.04 -13.59
CA ASP A 153 -18.27 -26.67 -12.47
C ASP A 153 -17.24 -25.69 -11.91
N ILE A 154 -17.23 -25.64 -10.58
CA ILE A 154 -16.52 -24.67 -9.75
C ILE A 154 -15.06 -25.12 -9.70
N HIS A 155 -14.40 -25.09 -10.87
CA HIS A 155 -12.98 -25.41 -11.02
C HIS A 155 -12.14 -24.15 -11.30
N LEU A 156 -12.65 -22.97 -11.01
CA LEU A 156 -11.89 -21.72 -11.14
C LEU A 156 -10.90 -21.52 -9.97
N SER A 157 -11.07 -22.25 -8.85
CA SER A 157 -10.21 -22.14 -7.67
C SER A 157 -8.95 -22.99 -7.74
N THR A 158 -8.89 -24.00 -8.61
CA THR A 158 -7.78 -24.96 -8.66
C THR A 158 -6.71 -24.58 -9.70
N GLU A 159 -7.04 -23.73 -10.67
CA GLU A 159 -6.11 -23.34 -11.75
C GLU A 159 -5.33 -22.04 -11.50
N ILE A 160 -5.59 -21.31 -10.40
CA ILE A 160 -4.96 -19.98 -10.15
C ILE A 160 -3.81 -20.03 -9.13
N SER A 161 -3.75 -21.06 -8.28
CA SER A 161 -2.62 -21.27 -7.36
C SER A 161 -1.86 -22.51 -7.76
N ASP A 162 -0.65 -22.35 -8.30
CA ASP A 162 0.36 -23.41 -8.21
C ASP A 162 0.47 -23.80 -6.73
N GLY A 163 0.07 -25.03 -6.36
CA GLY A 163 0.14 -25.53 -4.98
C GLY A 163 1.57 -25.57 -4.40
N ASN A 164 2.57 -25.26 -5.23
CA ASN A 164 3.98 -25.13 -4.87
C ASN A 164 4.38 -23.70 -4.45
N LEU A 165 3.55 -22.68 -4.71
CA LEU A 165 3.80 -21.30 -4.30
C LEU A 165 3.40 -21.09 -2.83
N PRO A 166 4.20 -20.38 -2.04
CA PRO A 166 3.82 -20.03 -0.68
C PRO A 166 2.63 -19.06 -0.69
N SER A 167 1.80 -19.10 0.35
CA SER A 167 0.66 -18.19 0.50
C SER A 167 1.09 -16.72 0.49
N ASN A 168 0.32 -15.85 -0.18
CA ASN A 168 0.47 -14.40 -0.05
C ASN A 168 0.27 -13.96 1.41
N PRO A 169 0.97 -12.91 1.87
CA PRO A 169 0.70 -12.33 3.18
C PRO A 169 -0.68 -11.68 3.22
N GLN A 170 -1.28 -11.66 4.42
CA GLN A 170 -2.40 -10.80 4.76
C GLN A 170 -1.94 -9.35 4.78
N ARG A 171 -2.82 -8.43 4.37
CA ARG A 171 -2.46 -7.03 4.10
C ARG A 171 -3.45 -6.09 4.76
N ALA A 172 -2.93 -5.24 5.63
CA ALA A 172 -3.66 -4.13 6.23
C ALA A 172 -3.17 -2.82 5.61
N ILE A 173 -4.05 -2.13 4.89
CA ILE A 173 -3.77 -0.80 4.34
C ILE A 173 -4.38 0.22 5.29
N ILE A 174 -3.57 1.14 5.80
CA ILE A 174 -4.02 2.18 6.70
C ILE A 174 -3.81 3.54 6.04
N TYR A 175 -4.90 4.18 5.63
CA TYR A 175 -4.86 5.49 5.01
C TYR A 175 -4.74 6.60 6.06
N HIS A 176 -3.63 7.35 6.04
CA HIS A 176 -3.35 8.50 6.92
C HIS A 176 -3.59 8.25 8.43
N PRO A 177 -2.95 7.23 9.03
CA PRO A 177 -3.11 6.92 10.45
C PRO A 177 -2.54 8.02 11.37
N THR A 178 -3.06 8.10 12.59
CA THR A 178 -2.27 8.62 13.71
C THR A 178 -1.17 7.63 14.00
N VAL A 179 -0.05 8.09 14.57
CA VAL A 179 0.92 7.21 15.22
C VAL A 179 0.19 6.26 16.19
N SER A 180 -0.65 6.77 17.10
CA SER A 180 -1.41 5.91 18.03
C SER A 180 -2.30 4.87 17.35
N HIS A 181 -2.91 5.19 16.20
CA HIS A 181 -3.72 4.23 15.45
C HIS A 181 -2.83 3.17 14.78
N LEU A 182 -1.70 3.57 14.19
CA LEU A 182 -0.72 2.64 13.65
C LEU A 182 -0.20 1.71 14.75
N MET A 183 0.17 2.24 15.91
CA MET A 183 0.62 1.48 17.07
C MET A 183 -0.42 0.45 17.54
N ALA A 184 -1.69 0.85 17.60
CA ALA A 184 -2.77 -0.05 17.99
C ALA A 184 -2.93 -1.21 16.99
N VAL A 185 -2.91 -0.92 15.68
CA VAL A 185 -3.01 -1.96 14.63
C VAL A 185 -1.82 -2.90 14.69
N LEU A 186 -0.60 -2.37 14.84
CA LEU A 186 0.61 -3.19 14.99
C LEU A 186 0.54 -4.08 16.23
N ALA A 187 0.08 -3.56 17.36
CA ALA A 187 -0.09 -4.34 18.59
C ALA A 187 -1.08 -5.49 18.41
N THR A 188 -2.24 -5.24 17.79
CA THR A 188 -3.24 -6.28 17.49
C THR A 188 -2.67 -7.37 16.59
N ILE A 189 -1.95 -6.99 15.53
CA ILE A 189 -1.35 -7.97 14.62
C ILE A 189 -0.29 -8.79 15.36
N CYS A 190 0.58 -8.15 16.14
CA CYS A 190 1.64 -8.82 16.90
C CYS A 190 1.10 -9.82 17.94
N GLU A 191 -0.06 -9.58 18.53
CA GLU A 191 -0.71 -10.52 19.46
C GLU A 191 -1.11 -11.84 18.77
N GLU A 192 -1.45 -11.78 17.48
CA GLU A 192 -1.90 -12.91 16.68
C GLU A 192 -0.77 -13.56 15.84
N LEU A 193 0.42 -12.96 15.80
CA LEU A 193 1.56 -13.47 15.03
C LEU A 193 2.09 -14.81 15.59
N SER A 194 2.10 -15.85 14.76
CA SER A 194 2.78 -17.11 15.08
C SER A 194 4.31 -16.94 15.14
N GLN A 195 5.00 -17.79 15.89
CA GLN A 195 6.46 -17.70 16.13
C GLN A 195 7.32 -17.81 14.85
N ASP A 196 6.78 -18.37 13.77
CA ASP A 196 7.46 -18.50 12.48
C ASP A 196 6.99 -17.46 11.45
N SER A 197 6.21 -16.45 11.88
CA SER A 197 5.73 -15.38 11.01
C SER A 197 6.68 -14.17 11.02
N ILE A 198 6.85 -13.56 9.86
CA ILE A 198 7.38 -12.19 9.72
C ILE A 198 6.22 -11.23 9.47
N LEU A 199 6.29 -10.08 10.14
CA LEU A 199 5.50 -8.89 9.84
C LEU A 199 6.32 -7.95 8.94
N LEU A 200 5.76 -7.53 7.81
CA LEU A 200 6.26 -6.40 7.03
C LEU A 200 5.56 -5.12 7.50
N ILE A 201 6.33 -4.06 7.74
CA ILE A 201 5.81 -2.71 7.91
C ILE A 201 6.38 -1.84 6.79
N TYR A 202 5.51 -1.27 5.96
CA TYR A 202 5.86 -0.29 4.94
C TYR A 202 5.29 1.07 5.30
N ILE A 203 6.16 2.08 5.35
CA ILE A 203 5.80 3.46 5.61
C ILE A 203 6.44 4.34 4.55
N SER A 204 5.63 4.94 3.69
CA SER A 204 6.08 6.00 2.76
C SER A 204 5.63 7.35 3.28
N ALA A 205 6.55 8.14 3.82
CA ALA A 205 6.18 9.47 4.30
C ALA A 205 7.40 10.39 4.44
N SER A 206 7.15 11.70 4.37
CA SER A 206 8.23 12.69 4.43
C SER A 206 8.82 12.82 5.84
N GLY A 207 10.14 12.99 5.90
CA GLY A 207 10.85 13.32 7.14
C GLY A 207 10.66 14.77 7.61
N LEU A 208 10.09 15.64 6.76
CA LEU A 208 9.93 17.07 7.04
C LEU A 208 8.51 17.40 7.48
N ALA A 209 8.34 17.67 8.78
CA ALA A 209 7.18 18.41 9.27
C ALA A 209 7.29 19.86 8.76
N ASP A 210 6.47 20.26 7.79
CA ASP A 210 6.44 21.67 7.37
C ASP A 210 5.83 22.48 8.50
N GLN A 211 6.70 23.16 9.22
CA GLN A 211 6.31 24.04 10.32
C GLN A 211 5.31 25.12 9.86
N ASN A 212 5.29 25.47 8.56
CA ASN A 212 4.29 26.40 8.02
C ASN A 212 2.89 25.78 7.88
N ALA A 213 2.77 24.46 7.77
CA ALA A 213 1.48 23.77 7.71
C ALA A 213 0.77 23.84 9.07
N TYR A 214 1.51 23.65 10.17
CA TYR A 214 0.97 23.77 11.53
C TYR A 214 0.37 25.17 11.78
N HIS A 215 1.04 26.23 11.34
CA HIS A 215 0.52 27.59 11.45
C HIS A 215 -0.70 27.84 10.57
N LYS A 216 -0.79 27.26 9.36
CA LYS A 216 -1.92 27.50 8.44
C LYS A 216 -3.23 26.86 8.93
N TYR A 217 -3.17 25.68 9.53
CA TYR A 217 -4.37 25.01 10.04
C TYR A 217 -4.83 25.59 11.39
N ALA A 218 -3.92 25.96 12.29
CA ALA A 218 -4.26 26.65 13.54
C ALA A 218 -4.83 28.07 13.32
N SER A 219 -4.43 28.74 12.23
CA SER A 219 -4.90 30.10 11.91
C SER A 219 -6.26 30.16 11.21
N SER A 220 -6.80 29.02 10.76
CA SER A 220 -8.08 28.96 10.04
C SER A 220 -9.32 28.83 10.96
N SER A 221 -9.14 28.58 12.25
CA SER A 221 -10.23 28.60 13.23
C SER A 221 -10.38 29.98 13.88
N SER A 222 -11.29 30.77 13.32
CA SER A 222 -11.99 31.90 13.95
C SER A 222 -11.17 33.03 14.58
N SER A 223 -11.27 34.19 13.93
CA SER A 223 -11.29 35.50 14.61
C SER A 223 -12.23 35.49 15.82
N ARG A 224 -11.76 36.08 16.93
CA ARG A 224 -12.45 36.42 18.20
C ARG A 224 -12.25 35.44 19.35
N SER A 225 -11.05 35.44 19.92
CA SER A 225 -10.84 35.73 21.34
C SER A 225 -9.32 35.79 21.56
N ARG A 226 -8.84 36.86 22.20
CA ARG A 226 -7.52 36.86 22.82
C ARG A 226 -7.68 36.17 24.18
N PRO A 227 -6.97 35.08 24.48
CA PRO A 227 -6.56 34.80 25.84
C PRO A 227 -5.15 35.36 26.02
N ALA A 228 -5.01 36.22 27.02
CA ALA A 228 -3.71 36.63 27.52
C ALA A 228 -3.02 35.41 28.15
N SER A 229 -2.06 34.83 27.44
CA SER A 229 -0.88 34.21 28.03
C SER A 229 0.18 34.12 26.95
N ALA A 230 1.09 35.08 26.99
CA ALA A 230 2.31 35.05 26.23
C ALA A 230 3.17 33.89 26.75
N PHE A 231 3.09 32.74 26.09
CA PHE A 231 4.29 31.95 25.89
C PHE A 231 4.84 32.37 24.54
N SER A 232 5.75 33.35 24.57
CA SER A 232 6.73 33.45 23.51
C SER A 232 7.38 32.07 23.45
N ILE A 233 7.05 31.29 22.42
CA ILE A 233 7.92 30.21 22.01
C ILE A 233 9.14 30.95 21.49
N ASP A 234 10.09 31.17 22.41
CA ASP A 234 11.46 31.48 22.07
C ASP A 234 11.82 30.55 20.92
N LYS A 235 12.31 31.14 19.83
CA LYS A 235 13.06 30.40 18.82
C LYS A 235 13.98 29.44 19.58
N PRO A 236 13.78 28.10 19.52
CA PRO A 236 14.90 27.26 19.82
C PRO A 236 15.86 27.54 18.66
N ASN A 237 17.08 27.91 19.02
CA ASN A 237 18.18 27.96 18.08
C ASN A 237 18.06 26.77 17.12
N SER A 238 18.04 27.08 15.82
CA SER A 238 18.51 26.12 14.83
C SER A 238 19.81 25.53 15.36
N HIS A 239 19.91 24.20 15.37
CA HIS A 239 20.98 23.35 15.89
C HIS A 239 20.56 22.54 17.14
N THR A 240 20.47 21.22 16.94
CA THR A 240 20.52 20.10 17.91
C THR A 240 19.23 19.55 18.54
N GLY A 241 18.19 19.31 17.74
CA GLY A 241 17.23 18.23 18.02
C GLY A 241 17.18 17.35 16.79
N SER A 242 17.53 16.06 16.92
CA SER A 242 17.56 15.15 15.77
C SER A 242 16.17 15.11 15.13
N ASP A 243 16.06 15.58 13.89
CA ASP A 243 14.84 15.49 13.06
C ASP A 243 14.62 14.03 12.61
N ASP A 244 14.86 13.06 13.48
CA ASP A 244 14.92 11.62 13.21
C ASP A 244 13.54 10.98 13.30
N HIS A 245 12.59 11.52 12.54
CA HIS A 245 11.21 11.05 12.51
C HIS A 245 10.63 11.04 11.10
N VAL A 246 9.49 10.35 10.97
CA VAL A 246 8.64 10.38 9.78
C VAL A 246 7.31 11.04 10.15
N TRP A 247 6.86 12.01 9.35
CA TRP A 247 5.63 12.74 9.62
C TRP A 247 4.43 12.12 8.89
N LEU A 248 3.47 11.59 9.65
CA LEU A 248 2.25 10.96 9.14
C LEU A 248 1.10 11.95 8.89
N GLY A 249 1.41 13.24 8.76
CA GLY A 249 0.48 14.28 8.34
C GLY A 249 -0.25 15.05 9.45
N PRO A 250 -0.96 16.13 9.10
CA PRO A 250 -1.62 17.01 10.05
C PRO A 250 -2.90 16.36 10.59
N ARG A 251 -3.23 16.63 11.86
CA ARG A 251 -4.49 16.18 12.48
C ARG A 251 -5.22 17.31 13.21
N GLY A 252 -6.55 17.17 13.27
CA GLY A 252 -7.49 18.23 13.65
C GLY A 252 -7.30 18.87 15.03
N ASN A 253 -6.60 18.21 15.96
CA ASN A 253 -6.28 18.78 17.28
C ASN A 253 -4.91 19.48 17.34
N GLY A 254 -4.17 19.59 16.24
CA GLY A 254 -2.92 20.35 16.17
C GLY A 254 -1.68 19.69 16.80
N GLY A 255 -1.79 18.46 17.31
CA GLY A 255 -0.65 17.70 17.84
C GLY A 255 0.31 17.18 16.75
N PRO A 256 1.58 16.90 17.10
CA PRO A 256 2.53 16.27 16.19
C PRO A 256 2.07 14.84 15.86
N ASN A 257 2.19 14.43 14.59
CA ASN A 257 1.91 13.07 14.12
C ASN A 257 3.23 12.44 13.61
N ASN A 258 4.26 12.55 14.44
CA ASN A 258 5.63 12.14 14.12
C ASN A 258 5.85 10.73 14.66
N LEU A 259 6.19 9.80 13.77
CA LEU A 259 6.64 8.47 14.13
C LEU A 259 8.16 8.51 14.32
N TYR A 260 8.62 8.10 15.50
CA TYR A 260 10.04 7.98 15.81
C TYR A 260 10.50 6.52 15.74
N PRO A 261 11.79 6.24 15.50
CA PRO A 261 12.33 4.88 15.55
C PRO A 261 12.01 4.15 16.86
N GLU A 262 12.01 4.85 17.98
CA GLU A 262 11.75 4.31 19.33
C GLU A 262 10.33 3.77 19.48
N ASP A 263 9.38 4.36 18.75
CA ASP A 263 7.99 3.90 18.75
C ASP A 263 7.87 2.47 18.21
N LEU A 264 8.78 2.04 17.35
CA LEU A 264 8.74 0.69 16.75
C LEU A 264 9.46 -0.37 17.59
N ILE A 265 10.22 0.02 18.62
CA ILE A 265 10.97 -0.91 19.49
C ILE A 265 10.09 -2.00 20.10
N PRO A 266 8.87 -1.75 20.61
CA PRO A 266 8.04 -2.80 21.17
C PRO A 266 7.74 -3.95 20.20
N PHE A 267 7.70 -3.67 18.89
CA PHE A 267 7.37 -4.65 17.85
C PHE A 267 8.59 -5.42 17.34
N THR A 268 9.81 -5.03 17.68
CA THR A 268 11.04 -5.78 17.32
C THR A 268 11.19 -7.09 18.10
N ARG A 269 10.32 -7.32 19.09
CA ARG A 269 10.17 -8.61 19.78
C ARG A 269 9.64 -9.73 18.87
N TYR A 270 9.11 -9.36 17.70
CA TYR A 270 8.64 -10.27 16.66
C TYR A 270 9.54 -10.18 15.42
N PRO A 271 9.67 -11.24 14.62
CA PRO A 271 10.38 -11.15 13.34
C PRO A 271 9.73 -10.06 12.46
N LEU A 272 10.49 -8.99 12.21
CA LEU A 272 10.03 -7.78 11.55
C LEU A 272 10.87 -7.51 10.31
N PHE A 273 10.21 -7.13 9.23
CA PHE A 273 10.83 -6.54 8.04
C PHE A 273 10.31 -5.11 7.88
N LEU A 274 11.17 -4.12 8.02
CA LEU A 274 10.80 -2.71 8.00
C LEU A 274 11.27 -2.04 6.72
N VAL A 275 10.36 -1.37 6.02
CA VAL A 275 10.66 -0.55 4.85
C VAL A 275 10.17 0.87 5.13
N ILE A 276 11.11 1.79 5.32
CA ILE A 276 10.86 3.23 5.44
C ILE A 276 11.26 3.90 4.14
N ASP A 277 10.27 4.36 3.38
CA ASP A 277 10.46 5.17 2.17
C ASP A 277 10.33 6.65 2.56
N SER A 278 11.47 7.23 2.95
CA SER A 278 11.57 8.58 3.50
C SER A 278 12.99 9.14 3.37
N GLU A 279 13.10 10.46 3.30
CA GLU A 279 14.39 11.16 3.41
C GLU A 279 15.08 10.87 4.77
N ASN A 280 14.29 10.61 5.81
CA ASN A 280 14.76 10.28 7.17
C ASN A 280 14.83 8.77 7.44
N SER A 281 14.79 7.93 6.42
CA SER A 281 14.89 6.46 6.57
C SER A 281 16.16 6.00 7.31
N HIS A 282 17.24 6.78 7.25
CA HIS A 282 18.50 6.49 7.94
C HIS A 282 18.36 6.43 9.47
N ALA A 283 17.47 7.23 10.07
CA ALA A 283 17.20 7.24 11.51
C ALA A 283 16.66 5.89 12.00
N PHE A 284 15.79 5.26 11.20
CA PHE A 284 15.18 3.97 11.51
C PHE A 284 16.16 2.81 11.32
N LYS A 285 17.24 3.01 10.55
CA LYS A 285 18.32 2.04 10.41
C LYS A 285 19.25 2.05 11.63
N ALA A 286 19.68 3.24 12.07
CA ALA A 286 20.62 3.38 13.19
C ALA A 286 20.01 2.94 14.53
N GLY A 287 18.81 3.41 14.86
CA GLY A 287 18.15 3.11 16.13
C GLY A 287 17.87 1.62 16.35
N LEU A 288 17.57 0.86 15.28
CA LEU A 288 17.35 -0.59 15.36
C LEU A 288 18.66 -1.41 15.37
N SER A 289 19.73 -0.89 14.78
CA SER A 289 21.02 -1.60 14.72
C SER A 289 21.74 -1.59 16.08
N GLU A 290 21.67 -0.47 16.81
CA GLU A 290 22.31 -0.34 18.13
C GLU A 290 21.66 -1.24 19.19
N LEU A 291 20.37 -1.56 19.05
CA LEU A 291 19.64 -2.48 19.94
C LEU A 291 20.01 -3.96 19.73
N ILE A 292 20.54 -4.33 18.56
CA ILE A 292 20.96 -5.72 18.26
C ILE A 292 22.38 -6.01 18.81
N LEU A 293 23.15 -4.96 19.13
CA LEU A 293 24.54 -5.03 19.61
C LEU A 293 24.68 -4.93 21.14
N GLY A 294 23.56 -4.86 21.88
CA GLY A 294 23.51 -4.80 23.35
C GLY A 294 23.34 -6.15 24.03
#